data_AF-A0A258WPI7-F1
#
_entry.id   AF-A0A258WPI7-F1
#
_cell.length_a   1.000
_cell.length_b   1.000
_cell.length_c   1.000
_cell.angle_alpha   90.00
_cell.angle_beta   90.00
_cell.angle_gamma   90.00
#
_symmetry.space_group_name_H-M   'P 1'
#
loop_
_entity.id
_entity.type
_entity.pdbx_description
1 polymer ?
#
loop_
_entity_poly.entity_id
_entity_poly.type
_entity_poly.pdbx_seq_one_letter_code
_entity_poly.pdbx_strand_id
1 'polypeptide(L)'
;MSNWNFEIIEFIEEFKIILLNRAHRVLGIVPISVGGTAGTICDPKVIYVTALKCNAASIVLVHNHPSGNLRPSQADIELTKKLKAAGQFLDLPVLDHIILTRDSYFSFADEGYL
;
A
#
# COMPACT_ATOMS: atom_id res chain seq x y z
N MET A 1 -3.75 8.90 -14.44
CA MET A 1 -4.93 8.05 -14.17
C MET A 1 -4.78 6.61 -14.69
N SER A 2 -3.57 6.14 -15.06
CA SER A 2 -3.36 4.81 -15.69
C SER A 2 -2.96 3.67 -14.73
N ASN A 3 -2.83 3.92 -13.42
CA ASN A 3 -2.29 2.94 -12.45
C ASN A 3 -3.38 2.22 -11.65
N TRP A 4 -4.64 2.61 -11.79
CA TRP A 4 -5.80 1.99 -11.16
C TRP A 4 -6.88 1.78 -12.21
N ASN A 5 -7.50 0.60 -12.21
CA ASN A 5 -8.63 0.33 -13.08
C ASN A 5 -9.93 0.58 -12.30
N PHE A 6 -10.55 1.74 -12.56
CA PHE A 6 -11.79 2.13 -11.91
C PHE A 6 -13.00 1.25 -12.28
N GLU A 7 -12.90 0.47 -13.35
CA GLU A 7 -13.95 -0.49 -13.72
C GLU A 7 -13.99 -1.69 -12.78
N ILE A 8 -12.87 -2.02 -12.11
CA ILE A 8 -12.74 -3.19 -11.24
C ILE A 8 -12.52 -2.84 -9.77
N ILE A 9 -12.41 -1.55 -9.43
CA ILE A 9 -12.09 -1.07 -8.06
C ILE A 9 -13.14 -1.47 -7.00
N GLU A 10 -14.37 -1.76 -7.42
CA GLU A 10 -15.47 -2.24 -6.57
C GLU A 10 -15.66 -3.76 -6.66
N PHE A 11 -14.88 -4.45 -7.49
CA PHE A 11 -15.04 -5.89 -7.76
C PHE A 11 -13.90 -6.72 -7.19
N ILE A 12 -12.65 -6.25 -7.30
CA ILE A 12 -11.48 -6.96 -6.81
C ILE A 12 -10.56 -6.01 -6.03
N GLU A 13 -9.92 -6.56 -4.99
CA GLU A 13 -8.91 -5.84 -4.23
C GLU A 13 -7.56 -5.93 -4.94
N GLU A 14 -6.90 -4.81 -5.12
CA GLU A 14 -5.51 -4.71 -5.58
C GLU A 14 -4.68 -4.06 -4.48
N PHE A 15 -3.47 -4.56 -4.27
CA PHE A 15 -2.48 -3.92 -3.41
C PHE A 15 -1.26 -3.51 -4.22
N LYS A 16 -0.85 -2.25 -4.04
CA LYS A 16 0.22 -1.60 -4.77
C LYS A 16 1.15 -0.90 -3.79
N ILE A 17 2.37 -0.67 -4.21
CA ILE A 17 3.30 0.21 -3.51
C ILE A 17 3.74 1.34 -4.41
N ILE A 18 3.85 2.54 -3.84
CA ILE A 18 4.48 3.68 -4.47
C ILE A 18 5.90 3.74 -3.95
N LEU A 19 6.85 3.71 -4.88
CA LEU A 19 8.27 3.76 -4.60
C LEU A 19 8.73 5.22 -4.66
N LEU A 20 9.43 5.68 -3.63
CA LEU A 20 9.85 7.07 -3.50
C LEU A 20 11.36 7.18 -3.35
N ASN A 21 11.97 8.18 -3.97
CA ASN A 21 13.37 8.53 -3.69
C ASN A 21 13.50 9.43 -2.44
N ARG A 22 14.73 9.83 -2.10
CA ARG A 22 15.00 10.68 -0.91
C ARG A 22 14.35 12.07 -0.95
N ALA A 23 13.96 12.55 -2.13
CA ALA A 23 13.25 13.82 -2.30
C ALA A 23 11.73 13.61 -2.43
N HIS A 24 11.22 12.44 -2.02
CA HIS A 24 9.82 12.01 -2.14
C HIS A 24 9.26 12.09 -3.56
N ARG A 25 10.12 11.99 -4.58
CA ARG A 25 9.67 11.85 -5.97
C ARG A 25 9.32 10.40 -6.25
N VAL A 26 8.20 10.19 -6.93
CA VAL A 26 7.75 8.86 -7.36
C VAL A 26 8.74 8.28 -8.36
N LEU A 27 9.34 7.15 -7.99
CA LEU A 27 10.16 6.31 -8.86
C LEU A 27 9.29 5.36 -9.70
N GLY A 28 8.16 4.92 -9.14
CA GLY A 28 7.22 4.04 -9.81
C GLY A 28 6.09 3.59 -8.88
N ILE A 29 5.06 2.99 -9.47
CA ILE A 29 3.97 2.32 -8.76
C ILE A 29 4.01 0.86 -9.18
N VAL A 30 4.09 -0.05 -8.20
CA VAL A 30 4.26 -1.47 -8.46
C VAL A 30 3.06 -2.25 -7.90
N PRO A 31 2.36 -3.05 -8.74
CA PRO A 31 1.39 -4.00 -8.25
C PRO A 31 2.09 -5.12 -7.47
N ILE A 32 1.64 -5.37 -6.25
CA ILE A 32 2.17 -6.43 -5.38
C ILE A 32 1.28 -7.65 -5.44
N SER A 33 -0.04 -7.44 -5.39
CA SER A 33 -0.99 -8.53 -5.42
C SER A 33 -2.35 -8.07 -5.92
N VAL A 34 -3.09 -9.02 -6.49
CA VAL A 34 -4.50 -8.89 -6.85
C VAL A 34 -5.22 -9.99 -6.09
N GLY A 35 -6.11 -9.58 -5.19
CA GLY A 35 -6.92 -10.45 -4.36
C GLY A 35 -8.23 -10.85 -5.03
N GLY A 36 -9.07 -11.55 -4.27
CA GLY A 36 -10.47 -11.78 -4.60
C GLY A 36 -11.39 -10.81 -3.85
N THR A 37 -12.61 -11.25 -3.56
CA THR A 37 -13.56 -10.48 -2.72
C THR A 37 -13.24 -10.53 -1.21
N ALA A 38 -12.34 -11.42 -0.79
CA ALA A 38 -11.99 -11.68 0.61
C ALA A 38 -10.68 -11.00 1.06
N GLY A 39 -10.10 -10.14 0.22
CA GLY A 39 -8.83 -9.46 0.45
C GLY A 39 -7.66 -10.07 -0.33
N THR A 40 -6.48 -9.47 -0.17
CA THR A 40 -5.24 -9.92 -0.83
C THR A 40 -4.12 -10.27 0.15
N ILE A 41 -3.26 -11.21 -0.24
CA ILE A 41 -2.08 -11.60 0.56
C ILE A 41 -0.90 -10.72 0.12
N CYS A 42 -0.32 -9.99 1.07
CA CYS A 42 0.88 -9.18 0.85
C CYS A 42 2.05 -9.75 1.64
N ASP A 43 3.08 -10.22 0.94
CA ASP A 43 4.33 -10.68 1.57
C ASP A 43 5.31 -9.50 1.74
N PRO A 44 5.66 -9.13 2.99
CA PRO A 44 6.69 -8.13 3.26
C PRO A 44 8.01 -8.36 2.53
N LYS A 45 8.42 -9.62 2.31
CA LYS A 45 9.67 -9.92 1.60
C LYS A 45 9.59 -9.45 0.15
N VAL A 46 8.46 -9.67 -0.52
CA VAL A 46 8.25 -9.25 -1.91
C VAL A 46 8.24 -7.73 -1.99
N ILE A 47 7.53 -7.05 -1.07
CA ILE A 47 7.48 -5.59 -0.99
C ILE A 47 8.89 -5.00 -0.85
N TYR A 48 9.67 -5.46 0.14
CA TYR A 48 10.99 -4.89 0.40
C TYR A 48 12.04 -5.28 -0.65
N VAL A 49 12.02 -6.50 -1.20
CA VAL A 49 12.90 -6.86 -2.33
C VAL A 49 12.63 -5.96 -3.53
N THR A 50 11.37 -5.64 -3.80
CA THR A 50 10.98 -4.73 -4.88
C THR A 50 11.49 -3.32 -4.62
N ALA A 51 11.25 -2.78 -3.42
CA ALA A 51 11.70 -1.44 -3.05
C ALA A 51 13.23 -1.29 -3.13
N LEU A 52 13.97 -2.29 -2.60
CA LEU A 52 15.43 -2.31 -2.64
C LEU A 52 15.96 -2.39 -4.07
N LYS A 53 15.41 -3.26 -4.91
CA LYS A 53 15.81 -3.39 -6.32
C LYS A 53 15.56 -2.13 -7.14
N CYS A 54 14.56 -1.33 -6.76
CA CYS A 54 14.24 -0.07 -7.40
C CYS A 54 14.97 1.13 -6.80
N ASN A 55 15.90 0.91 -5.86
CA ASN A 55 16.62 1.98 -5.15
C ASN A 55 15.67 3.00 -4.49
N ALA A 56 14.55 2.51 -3.95
CA ALA A 56 13.62 3.34 -3.20
C ALA A 56 14.22 3.71 -1.84
N ALA A 57 14.02 4.95 -1.43
CA ALA A 57 14.36 5.45 -0.11
C ALA A 57 13.21 5.30 0.88
N SER A 58 11.97 5.19 0.38
CA SER A 58 10.76 4.98 1.20
C SER A 58 9.63 4.44 0.32
N ILE A 59 8.57 3.94 0.94
CA ILE A 59 7.37 3.45 0.24
C ILE A 59 6.08 4.03 0.82
N VAL A 60 5.04 4.08 -0.01
CA VAL A 60 3.64 4.22 0.43
C VAL A 60 2.90 2.96 0.01
N LEU A 61 2.15 2.37 0.94
CA LEU A 61 1.28 1.22 0.69
C LEU A 61 -0.07 1.73 0.20
N VAL A 62 -0.69 1.05 -0.77
CA VAL A 62 -2.00 1.44 -1.28
C VAL A 62 -2.82 0.21 -1.62
N HIS A 63 -4.03 0.10 -1.10
CA HIS A 63 -5.01 -0.87 -1.58
C HIS A 63 -6.41 -0.28 -1.66
N ASN A 64 -7.28 -0.90 -2.45
CA ASN A 64 -8.68 -0.52 -2.51
C ASN A 64 -9.55 -1.47 -1.68
N HIS A 65 -10.65 -0.96 -1.12
CA HIS A 65 -11.71 -1.81 -0.58
C HIS A 65 -12.87 -1.90 -1.58
N PRO A 66 -13.11 -3.08 -2.19
CA PRO A 66 -14.22 -3.28 -3.12
C PRO A 66 -15.59 -2.93 -2.53
N SER A 67 -15.72 -3.09 -1.20
CA SER A 67 -16.95 -2.78 -0.45
C SER A 67 -17.30 -1.29 -0.36
N GLY A 68 -16.38 -0.40 -0.72
CA GLY A 68 -16.55 1.05 -0.53
C GLY A 68 -16.37 1.52 0.92
N ASN A 69 -16.04 0.63 1.86
CA ASN A 69 -15.79 0.99 3.25
C ASN A 69 -14.33 1.40 3.45
N LEU A 70 -14.09 2.60 3.98
CA LEU A 70 -12.75 3.12 4.25
C LEU A 70 -12.14 2.66 5.57
N ARG A 71 -12.92 2.01 6.44
CA ARG A 71 -12.42 1.54 7.74
C ARG A 71 -11.39 0.42 7.51
N PRO A 72 -10.16 0.55 8.03
CA PRO A 72 -9.17 -0.51 7.93
C PRO A 72 -9.64 -1.76 8.66
N SER A 73 -9.40 -2.92 8.06
CA SER A 73 -9.57 -4.21 8.72
C SER A 73 -8.45 -4.45 9.74
N GLN A 74 -8.63 -5.44 10.61
CA GLN A 74 -7.56 -5.86 11.50
C GLN A 74 -6.33 -6.38 10.73
N ALA A 75 -6.55 -7.00 9.56
CA ALA A 75 -5.47 -7.47 8.70
C ALA A 75 -4.63 -6.31 8.16
N ASP A 76 -5.29 -5.22 7.73
CA ASP A 76 -4.60 -4.01 7.25
C ASP A 76 -3.72 -3.41 8.35
N ILE A 77 -4.26 -3.31 9.56
CA ILE A 77 -3.55 -2.75 10.73
C ILE A 77 -2.32 -3.59 11.06
N GLU A 78 -2.46 -4.92 11.16
CA GLU A 78 -1.36 -5.80 11.49
C GLU A 78 -0.29 -5.85 10.38
N LEU A 79 -0.71 -5.84 9.12
CA LEU A 79 0.20 -5.74 7.97
C LEU A 79 0.99 -4.42 8.03
N THR A 80 0.32 -3.30 8.28
CA THR A 80 0.93 -1.98 8.37
C THR A 80 1.99 -1.93 9.46
N LYS A 81 1.67 -2.41 10.68
CA LYS A 81 2.62 -2.47 11.80
C LYS A 81 3.85 -3.28 11.45
N LYS A 82 3.65 -4.46 10.86
CA LYS A 82 4.75 -5.35 10.43
C LYS A 82 5.64 -4.69 9.40
N LEU A 83 5.05 -4.05 8.39
CA LEU A 83 5.78 -3.35 7.34
C LEU A 83 6.50 -2.13 7.88
N LYS A 84 5.87 -1.32 8.74
CA LYS A 84 6.51 -0.17 9.39
C LYS A 84 7.75 -0.58 10.16
N ALA A 85 7.66 -1.62 11.01
CA ALA A 85 8.79 -2.12 11.78
C ALA A 85 9.93 -2.62 10.88
N ALA A 86 9.61 -3.37 9.82
CA ALA A 86 10.60 -3.84 8.86
C ALA A 86 11.28 -2.69 8.09
N GLY A 87 10.51 -1.66 7.72
CA GLY A 87 11.03 -0.49 7.00
C GLY A 87 11.95 0.37 7.86
N GLN A 88 11.62 0.52 9.14
CA GLN A 88 12.51 1.16 10.11
C GLN A 88 13.83 0.40 10.26
N PHE A 89 13.79 -0.93 10.32
CA PHE A 89 15.00 -1.75 10.42
C PHE A 89 15.89 -1.66 9.16
N LEU A 90 15.29 -1.50 7.98
CA LEU A 90 16.00 -1.45 6.70
C LEU A 90 16.40 -0.04 6.26
N ASP A 91 16.15 1.00 7.06
CA ASP A 91 16.26 2.41 6.65
C ASP A 91 15.47 2.74 5.36
N LEU A 92 14.32 2.06 5.19
CA LEU A 92 13.38 2.21 4.07
C LEU A 92 11.96 2.33 4.63
N PRO A 93 11.59 3.47 5.24
CA PRO A 93 10.34 3.60 5.97
C PRO A 93 9.11 3.54 5.06
N VAL A 94 8.01 3.05 5.64
CA VAL A 94 6.66 3.25 5.12
C VAL A 94 6.21 4.66 5.54
N LEU A 95 5.88 5.51 4.58
CA LEU A 95 5.43 6.88 4.86
C LEU A 95 3.92 6.98 5.09
N ASP A 96 3.17 6.11 4.43
CA ASP A 96 1.72 6.02 4.60
C ASP A 96 1.20 4.65 4.13
N HIS A 97 -0.01 4.34 4.56
CA HIS A 97 -0.85 3.29 4.03
C HIS A 97 -2.20 3.88 3.66
N ILE A 98 -2.51 3.88 2.36
CA ILE A 98 -3.73 4.46 1.82
C ILE A 98 -4.74 3.36 1.49
N ILE A 99 -5.94 3.46 2.05
CA ILE A 99 -7.10 2.69 1.58
C ILE A 99 -7.89 3.56 0.62
N LEU A 100 -8.14 3.06 -0.58
CA LEU A 100 -8.91 3.73 -1.62
C LEU A 100 -10.30 3.15 -1.76
N THR A 101 -11.25 4.01 -2.07
CA THR A 101 -12.52 3.64 -2.70
C THR A 101 -12.65 4.39 -4.02
N ARG A 102 -13.78 4.26 -4.72
CA ARG A 102 -13.98 4.98 -5.99
C ARG A 102 -13.81 6.50 -5.83
N ASP A 103 -14.34 7.04 -4.74
CA ASP A 103 -14.53 8.50 -4.58
C ASP A 103 -13.81 9.09 -3.37
N SER A 104 -13.16 8.28 -2.54
CA SER A 104 -12.55 8.74 -1.29
C SER A 104 -11.34 7.86 -0.89
N TYR A 105 -10.64 8.28 0.16
CA TYR A 105 -9.52 7.55 0.71
C TYR A 105 -9.43 7.66 2.24
N PHE A 106 -8.65 6.77 2.85
CA PHE A 106 -8.24 6.79 4.25
C PHE A 106 -6.73 6.74 4.29
N SER A 107 -6.10 7.60 5.09
CA SER A 107 -4.66 7.61 5.34
C SER A 107 -4.37 7.11 6.76
N PHE A 108 -3.54 6.08 6.88
CA PHE A 108 -3.08 5.62 8.19
C PHE A 108 -2.23 6.67 8.91
N ALA A 109 -1.46 7.46 8.16
CA ALA A 109 -0.63 8.52 8.73
C ALA A 109 -1.50 9.65 9.30
N ASP A 110 -2.47 10.15 8.54
CA ASP A 110 -3.34 11.26 8.96
C ASP A 110 -4.22 10.87 10.17
N GLU A 111 -4.65 9.61 10.23
CA GLU A 111 -5.55 9.08 11.26
C GLU A 111 -4.80 8.51 12.48
N GLY A 112 -3.47 8.64 12.53
CA GLY A 112 -2.64 8.25 13.69
C GLY A 112 -2.45 6.75 13.87
N TYR A 113 -2.68 5.95 12.83
CA TYR A 113 -2.46 4.49 12.84
C TYR A 113 -1.04 4.09 12.44
N LEU A 114 -0.28 4.99 11.81
CA LEU A 114 1.07 4.69 11.33
C LEU A 114 2.11 4.85 12.43
#